data_AF-A0A1G1VVP9-F1
#
_entry.id   AF-A0A1G1VVP9-F1
#
_cell.length_a   1.000
_cell.length_b   1.000
_cell.length_c   1.000
_cell.angle_alpha   90.00
_cell.angle_beta   90.00
_cell.angle_gamma   90.00
#
_symmetry.space_group_name_H-M   'P 1'
#
loop_
_entity.id
_entity.type
_entity.pdbx_description
1 polymer ?
#
loop_
_entity_poly.entity_id
_entity_poly.type
_entity_poly.pdbx_seq_one_letter_code
_entity_poly.pdbx_strand_id
1 'polypeptide(L)'
;MLQRTQLMIDEQTKQDLEFLARSRGKPVSKLVREYLKDRILKEKKKYAPRAGAGATTTLTKMAEAAKKLEERYGQSRPTDVSSNIDHYLYGAPKKKV
;
A
#
# COMPACT_ATOMS: atom_id res chain seq x y z
N MET A 1 17.46 -18.58 -11.85
CA MET A 1 18.11 -18.81 -13.15
C MET A 1 18.46 -17.46 -13.77
N LEU A 2 19.63 -17.32 -14.39
CA LEU A 2 20.02 -16.08 -15.07
C LEU A 2 19.74 -16.20 -16.56
N GLN A 3 19.06 -15.22 -17.15
CA GLN A 3 18.79 -15.15 -18.59
C GLN A 3 19.70 -14.10 -19.24
N ARG A 4 20.24 -14.43 -20.42
CA ARG A 4 21.02 -13.51 -21.25
C ARG A 4 20.11 -12.87 -22.29
N THR A 5 20.12 -11.55 -22.35
CA THR A 5 19.28 -10.78 -23.27
C THR A 5 20.16 -9.75 -23.99
N GLN A 6 19.91 -9.54 -25.28
CA GLN A 6 20.53 -8.47 -26.06
C GLN A 6 19.58 -7.27 -26.06
N LEU A 7 20.11 -6.08 -25.81
CA LEU A 7 19.36 -4.83 -25.77
C LEU A 7 20.04 -3.83 -26.70
N MET A 8 19.26 -3.15 -27.52
CA MET A 8 19.72 -1.97 -28.25
C MET A 8 19.57 -0.76 -27.32
N ILE A 9 20.66 -0.03 -27.14
CA ILE A 9 20.73 1.19 -26.35
C ILE A 9 21.52 2.23 -27.12
N ASP A 10 21.22 3.50 -26.87
CA ASP A 10 21.95 4.60 -27.48
C ASP A 10 23.42 4.59 -27.05
N GLU A 11 24.28 5.07 -27.94
CA GLU A 11 25.72 5.07 -27.73
C GLU A 11 26.13 5.90 -26.51
N GLN A 12 25.50 7.06 -26.31
CA GLN A 12 25.71 7.90 -25.12
C GLN A 12 25.38 7.15 -23.83
N THR A 13 24.26 6.42 -23.81
CA THR A 13 23.85 5.64 -22.63
C THR A 13 24.85 4.52 -22.34
N LYS A 14 25.41 3.89 -23.38
CA LYS A 14 26.47 2.88 -23.21
C LYS A 14 27.72 3.51 -22.58
N GLN A 15 28.15 4.68 -23.05
CA GLN A 15 29.31 5.39 -22.51
C GLN A 15 29.11 5.76 -21.03
N ASP A 16 27.93 6.29 -20.67
CA ASP A 16 27.59 6.62 -19.29
C ASP A 16 27.61 5.39 -18.38
N LEU A 17 27.07 4.26 -18.85
CA LEU A 17 27.08 3.01 -18.10
C LEU A 17 28.51 2.49 -17.87
N GLU A 18 29.38 2.60 -18.87
CA GLU A 18 30.79 2.23 -18.75
C GLU A 18 31.54 3.14 -17.77
N PHE A 19 31.30 4.45 -17.84
CA PHE A 19 31.86 5.42 -16.90
C PHE A 19 31.44 5.12 -15.46
N LEU A 20 30.13 4.92 -15.23
CA LEU A 20 29.59 4.59 -13.90
C LEU A 20 30.08 3.24 -13.38
N ALA A 21 30.26 2.25 -14.26
CA ALA A 21 30.80 0.95 -13.91
C ALA A 21 32.25 1.07 -13.40
N ARG A 22 33.09 1.85 -14.09
CA ARG A 22 34.47 2.14 -13.66
C ARG A 22 34.51 2.89 -12.33
N SER A 23 33.73 3.95 -12.19
CA SER A 23 33.68 4.76 -10.97
C SER A 23 33.25 3.96 -9.73
N ARG A 24 32.33 3.01 -9.89
CA ARG A 24 31.83 2.18 -8.78
C ARG A 24 32.57 0.85 -8.60
N GLY A 25 33.57 0.54 -9.43
CA GLY A 25 34.30 -0.73 -9.38
C GLY A 25 33.41 -1.96 -9.61
N LYS A 26 32.34 -1.84 -10.41
CA LYS A 26 31.39 -2.92 -10.69
C LYS A 26 31.35 -3.24 -12.19
N PRO A 27 31.07 -4.49 -12.59
CA PRO A 27 30.86 -4.81 -14.00
C PRO A 27 29.55 -4.17 -14.51
N VAL A 28 29.56 -3.71 -15.77
CA VAL A 28 28.41 -3.08 -16.44
C VAL A 28 27.14 -3.94 -16.33
N SER A 29 27.26 -5.25 -16.49
CA SER A 29 26.14 -6.20 -16.39
C SER A 29 25.46 -6.22 -15.02
N LYS A 30 26.21 -6.00 -13.94
CA LYS A 30 25.67 -5.91 -12.58
C LYS A 30 24.95 -4.58 -12.39
N LEU A 31 25.52 -3.49 -12.89
CA LEU A 31 24.96 -2.15 -12.80
C LEU A 31 23.64 -2.02 -13.58
N VAL A 32 23.58 -2.54 -14.81
CA VAL A 32 22.35 -2.61 -15.61
C VAL A 32 21.25 -3.40 -14.89
N ARG A 33 21.62 -4.52 -14.25
CA ARG A 33 20.67 -5.35 -13.51
C ARG A 33 20.12 -4.65 -12.27
N GLU A 34 20.97 -3.96 -11.50
CA GLU A 34 20.57 -3.18 -10.33
C GLU A 34 19.56 -2.10 -10.75
N TYR A 35 19.85 -1.32 -11.79
CA TYR A 35 18.95 -0.28 -12.28
C TYR A 35 17.64 -0.80 -12.85
N LEU A 36 17.67 -1.87 -13.66
CA LEU A 36 16.46 -2.50 -14.17
C LEU A 36 15.59 -3.04 -13.03
N LYS A 37 16.20 -3.70 -12.04
CA LYS A 37 15.49 -4.22 -10.86
C LYS A 37 14.78 -3.10 -10.10
N ASP A 38 15.49 -2.01 -9.82
CA ASP A 38 14.94 -0.88 -9.08
C ASP A 38 13.82 -0.18 -9.84
N ARG A 39 13.98 0.02 -11.15
CA ARG A 39 12.93 0.62 -11.98
C ARG A 39 11.71 -0.28 -12.08
N ILE A 40 11.90 -1.58 -12.33
CA ILE A 40 10.80 -2.55 -12.38
C ILE A 40 10.07 -2.61 -11.03
N LEU A 41 10.77 -2.60 -9.90
CA LEU A 41 10.15 -2.55 -8.57
C LEU A 41 9.30 -1.30 -8.37
N LYS A 42 9.80 -0.13 -8.79
CA LYS A 42 9.05 1.14 -8.70
C LYS A 42 7.80 1.12 -9.59
N GLU A 43 7.93 0.68 -10.84
CA GLU A 43 6.79 0.57 -11.77
C GLU A 43 5.79 -0.48 -11.28
N LYS A 44 6.25 -1.65 -10.81
CA LYS A 44 5.38 -2.66 -10.22
C LYS A 44 4.62 -2.12 -9.01
N LYS A 45 5.21 -1.30 -8.15
CA LYS A 45 4.48 -0.68 -7.04
C LYS A 45 3.43 0.34 -7.51
N LYS A 46 3.68 1.01 -8.64
CA LYS A 46 2.74 1.97 -9.23
C LYS A 46 1.51 1.28 -9.82
N TYR A 47 1.70 0.14 -10.47
CA TYR A 47 0.64 -0.61 -11.15
C TYR A 47 0.14 -1.85 -10.39
N ALA A 48 0.77 -2.21 -9.27
CA ALA A 48 0.26 -3.26 -8.42
C ALA A 48 -1.15 -2.82 -7.99
N PRO A 49 -2.20 -3.62 -8.27
CA PRO A 49 -3.45 -3.41 -7.58
C PRO A 49 -3.09 -3.41 -6.10
N ARG A 50 -3.49 -2.38 -5.36
CA ARG A 50 -3.32 -2.36 -3.90
C ARG A 50 -4.04 -3.61 -3.40
N ALA A 51 -3.29 -4.70 -3.20
CA ALA A 51 -3.80 -5.91 -2.58
C ALA A 51 -4.16 -5.49 -1.16
N GLY A 52 -5.45 -5.20 -0.94
CA GLY A 52 -5.94 -4.57 0.28
C GLY A 52 -6.33 -3.09 0.17
N ALA A 53 -6.70 -2.57 -1.00
CA ALA A 53 -7.63 -1.43 -1.09
C ALA A 53 -9.06 -1.87 -1.45
N GLY A 54 -9.37 -3.15 -1.21
CA GLY A 54 -10.75 -3.61 -1.14
C GLY A 54 -11.38 -3.08 0.14
N ALA A 55 -12.67 -2.75 0.09
CA ALA A 55 -13.46 -2.25 1.21
C ALA A 55 -13.26 -3.01 2.54
N THR A 56 -12.79 -4.26 2.49
CA THR A 56 -12.41 -5.09 3.63
C THR A 56 -11.32 -4.50 4.52
N THR A 57 -10.27 -3.87 4.00
CA THR A 57 -9.20 -3.27 4.84
C THR A 57 -9.62 -1.97 5.50
N THR A 58 -10.55 -1.23 4.91
CA THR A 58 -11.18 -0.07 5.56
C THR A 58 -12.14 -0.51 6.65
N LEU A 59 -12.93 -1.57 6.43
CA LEU A 59 -13.84 -2.12 7.43
C LEU A 59 -13.09 -2.72 8.61
N THR A 60 -11.99 -3.46 8.40
CA THR A 60 -11.17 -3.98 9.51
C THR A 60 -10.48 -2.86 10.28
N LYS A 61 -9.96 -1.83 9.60
CA LYS A 61 -9.41 -0.65 10.29
C LYS A 61 -10.45 0.12 11.10
N MET A 62 -11.68 0.23 10.60
CA MET A 62 -12.79 0.83 11.35
C MET A 62 -13.18 -0.03 12.56
N ALA A 63 -13.22 -1.35 12.42
CA ALA A 63 -13.49 -2.26 13.52
C ALA A 63 -12.39 -2.21 14.60
N GLU A 64 -11.12 -2.14 14.21
CA GLU A 64 -9.99 -1.96 15.14
C GLU A 64 -10.04 -0.60 15.83
N ALA A 65 -10.41 0.47 15.13
CA ALA A 65 -10.59 1.79 15.71
C ALA A 65 -11.76 1.84 16.71
N ALA A 66 -12.87 1.14 16.39
CA ALA A 66 -14.02 1.01 17.27
C ALA A 66 -13.66 0.27 18.57
N LYS A 67 -12.94 -0.85 18.48
CA LYS A 67 -12.46 -1.59 19.66
C LYS A 67 -11.53 -0.75 20.55
N LYS A 68 -10.59 -0.02 19.94
CA LYS A 68 -9.70 0.90 20.69
C LYS A 68 -10.46 2.05 21.37
N LEU A 69 -11.57 2.50 20.79
CA LEU A 69 -12.44 3.49 21.41
C LEU A 69 -13.23 2.89 22.57
N GLU A 70 -13.73 1.67 22.46
CA GLU A 70 -14.41 0.95 23.56
C GLU A 70 -13.47 0.71 24.75
N GLU A 71 -12.24 0.27 24.50
CA GLU A 71 -11.23 0.04 25.55
C GLU A 71 -10.83 1.33 26.29
N ARG A 72 -10.79 2.47 25.60
CA ARG A 72 -10.39 3.75 26.20
C ARG A 72 -11.49 4.45 26.99
N TYR A 73 -12.74 4.29 26.58
CA TYR A 73 -13.86 5.03 27.15
C TYR A 73 -14.83 4.16 27.95
N GLY A 74 -14.63 2.84 28.00
CA GLY A 74 -15.35 1.91 28.88
C GLY A 74 -16.87 1.85 28.67
N GLN A 75 -17.38 2.45 27.61
CA GLN A 75 -18.81 2.57 27.32
C GLN A 75 -19.15 1.73 26.11
N SER A 76 -19.86 0.62 26.35
CA SER A 76 -20.54 -0.15 25.31
C SER A 76 -21.55 0.77 24.64
N ARG A 77 -21.27 1.16 23.39
CA ARG A 77 -22.15 2.07 22.65
C ARG A 77 -23.44 1.34 22.29
N PRO A 78 -24.57 2.06 22.20
CA PRO A 78 -25.79 1.46 21.71
C PRO A 78 -25.57 0.83 20.33
N THR A 79 -25.89 -0.45 20.18
CA THR A 79 -25.75 -1.19 18.93
C THR A 79 -26.88 -0.90 17.94
N ASP A 80 -27.88 -0.15 18.38
CA ASP A 80 -29.14 0.09 17.69
C ASP A 80 -29.38 1.57 17.36
N VAL A 81 -28.32 2.38 17.30
CA VAL A 81 -28.40 3.82 17.00
C VAL A 81 -29.15 4.08 15.70
N SER A 82 -28.94 3.28 14.65
CA SER A 82 -29.61 3.47 13.36
C SER A 82 -31.13 3.27 13.43
N SER A 83 -31.61 2.43 14.35
CA SER A 83 -33.03 2.13 14.51
C SER A 83 -33.71 3.02 15.55
N ASN A 84 -32.93 3.67 16.42
CA ASN A 84 -33.39 4.42 17.58
C ASN A 84 -32.82 5.84 17.65
N ILE A 85 -32.64 6.49 16.50
CA ILE A 85 -32.10 7.86 16.39
C ILE A 85 -32.88 8.83 17.29
N ASP A 86 -34.22 8.81 17.24
CA ASP A 86 -35.06 9.73 18.01
C ASP A 86 -34.96 9.52 19.53
N HIS A 87 -34.70 8.28 19.97
CA HIS A 87 -34.48 7.98 21.38
C HIS A 87 -33.20 8.64 21.89
N TYR A 88 -32.12 8.56 21.11
CA TYR A 88 -30.82 9.10 21.51
C TYR A 88 -30.69 10.61 21.31
N LEU A 89 -31.38 11.19 20.32
CA LEU A 89 -31.31 12.63 20.04
C LEU A 89 -32.39 13.43 20.78
N TYR A 90 -33.60 12.87 20.92
CA TYR A 90 -34.78 13.63 21.37
C TYR A 90 -35.50 12.98 22.56
N GLY A 91 -35.02 11.86 23.09
CA GLY A 91 -35.60 11.19 24.26
C GLY A 91 -36.91 10.44 24.01
N ALA A 92 -37.23 10.14 22.73
CA ALA A 92 -38.40 9.34 22.37
C ALA A 92 -38.33 7.91 22.97
N PRO A 93 -39.46 7.20 23.16
CA PRO A 93 -39.42 5.83 23.67
C PRO A 93 -38.65 4.89 22.74
N LYS A 94 -37.76 4.07 23.33
CA LYS A 94 -36.87 3.15 22.61
C LYS A 94 -37.67 2.04 21.91
N LYS A 95 -37.50 1.88 20.60
CA LYS A 95 -38.06 0.74 19.86
C LYS A 95 -37.24 -0.51 20.17
N LYS A 96 -37.91 -1.60 20.53
CA LYS A 96 -37.28 -2.91 20.66
C LYS A 96 -37.13 -3.49 19.25
N VAL A 97 -35.89 -3.60 18.79
CA VAL A 97 -35.50 -4.28 17.54
C VAL A 97 -34.89 -5.62 17.90
#